data_AF-A0A3E2TJI6-F1
#
_entry.id   AF-A0A3E2TJI6-F1
#
_cell.length_a   1.000
_cell.length_b   1.000
_cell.length_c   1.000
_cell.angle_alpha   90.00
_cell.angle_beta   90.00
_cell.angle_gamma   90.00
#
_symmetry.space_group_name_H-M   'P 1'
#
loop_
_entity.id
_entity.type
_entity.pdbx_description
1 polymer ?
#
loop_
_entity_poly.entity_id
_entity_poly.type
_entity_poly.pdbx_seq_one_letter_code
_entity_poly.pdbx_strand_id
1 'polypeptide(L)'
;MSDYNEVSNTLGVTSPRGTMKLNDYNFKSMSKDQRTKTVTHEFGHALGLDHTHGKYNVMQQGQLSITSLSSTDKKSYDEAYRTY
;
A
#
# COMPACT_ATOMS: atom_id res chain seq x y z
N MET A 1 12.49 6.12 12.38
CA MET A 1 12.16 4.81 11.78
C MET A 1 12.98 4.68 10.52
N SER A 2 13.53 3.50 10.23
CA SER A 2 14.30 3.25 9.01
C SER A 2 13.60 2.20 8.16
N ASP A 3 13.66 2.40 6.86
CA ASP A 3 13.39 1.37 5.86
C ASP A 3 14.37 0.19 6.01
N TYR A 4 14.10 -0.90 5.31
CA TYR A 4 14.93 -2.12 5.36
C TYR A 4 15.36 -2.54 3.96
N ASN A 5 16.41 -3.36 3.86
CA ASN A 5 16.92 -3.86 2.60
C ASN A 5 16.97 -5.39 2.66
N GLU A 6 16.10 -6.05 1.90
CA GLU A 6 16.00 -7.51 1.89
C GLU A 6 15.64 -8.02 0.49
N VAL A 7 16.31 -9.08 0.04
CA VAL A 7 15.98 -9.77 -1.22
C VAL A 7 14.71 -10.59 -1.02
N SER A 8 13.55 -9.98 -1.26
CA SER A 8 12.24 -10.63 -1.17
C SER A 8 11.21 -9.96 -2.08
N ASN A 9 10.06 -10.60 -2.28
CA ASN A 9 8.93 -10.00 -3.03
C ASN A 9 8.10 -9.01 -2.19
N THR A 10 8.46 -8.82 -0.92
CA THR A 10 7.80 -7.87 -0.02
C THR A 10 8.23 -6.45 -0.39
N LEU A 11 7.25 -5.59 -0.69
CA LEU A 11 7.50 -4.23 -1.17
C LEU A 11 7.56 -3.21 -0.03
N GLY A 12 6.75 -3.44 1.00
CA GLY A 12 6.62 -2.67 2.21
C GLY A 12 5.87 -3.48 3.25
N VAL A 13 5.89 -3.01 4.49
CA VAL A 13 5.09 -3.55 5.59
C VAL A 13 4.58 -2.43 6.47
N THR A 14 3.31 -2.52 6.85
CA THR A 14 2.70 -1.68 7.88
C THR A 14 2.37 -2.50 9.11
N SER A 15 2.84 -2.04 10.27
CA SER A 15 2.52 -2.64 11.57
C SER A 15 1.09 -2.33 12.00
N PRO A 16 0.51 -3.11 12.93
CA PRO A 16 -0.80 -2.80 13.54
C PRO A 16 -0.89 -1.43 14.24
N ARG A 17 0.26 -0.79 14.51
CA ARG A 17 0.35 0.55 15.13
C ARG A 17 0.49 1.67 14.10
N GLY A 18 0.36 1.37 12.80
CA GLY A 18 0.48 2.34 11.71
C GLY A 18 1.91 2.72 11.32
N THR A 19 2.94 2.10 11.92
CA THR A 19 4.33 2.27 11.47
C THR A 19 4.55 1.54 10.16
N MET A 20 5.05 2.24 9.15
CA MET A 20 5.39 1.68 7.84
C MET A 20 6.90 1.55 7.66
N LYS A 21 7.33 0.54 6.89
CA LYS A 21 8.70 0.40 6.40
C LYS A 21 8.68 -0.07 4.95
N LEU A 22 9.48 0.55 4.10
CA LEU A 22 9.64 0.17 2.69
C LEU A 22 10.84 -0.77 2.54
N ASN A 23 10.77 -1.66 1.55
CA ASN A 23 11.91 -2.50 1.17
C ASN A 23 12.75 -1.79 0.10
N ASP A 24 13.88 -1.22 0.51
CA ASP A 24 14.84 -0.51 -0.32
C ASP A 24 15.35 -1.34 -1.51
N TYR A 25 15.43 -2.67 -1.36
CA TYR A 25 15.88 -3.56 -2.42
C TYR A 25 14.98 -3.45 -3.66
N ASN A 26 13.66 -3.47 -3.45
CA ASN A 26 12.67 -3.32 -4.51
C ASN A 26 12.41 -1.85 -4.84
N PHE A 27 12.30 -0.99 -3.83
CA PHE A 27 11.87 0.39 -3.99
C PHE A 27 12.80 1.19 -4.91
N LYS A 28 14.11 0.91 -4.87
CA LYS A 28 15.11 1.58 -5.71
C LYS A 28 14.94 1.32 -7.21
N SER A 29 14.50 0.12 -7.59
CA SER A 29 14.30 -0.26 -9.00
C SER A 29 12.90 0.06 -9.53
N MET A 30 11.94 0.37 -8.65
CA MET A 30 10.58 0.75 -9.03
C MET A 30 10.50 2.04 -9.83
N SER A 31 9.53 2.09 -10.74
CA SER A 31 9.11 3.33 -11.40
C SER A 31 8.47 4.31 -10.40
N LYS A 32 8.34 5.58 -10.78
CA LYS A 32 7.65 6.59 -9.96
C LYS A 32 6.22 6.16 -9.59
N ASP A 33 5.49 5.58 -10.53
CA ASP A 33 4.10 5.16 -10.32
C ASP A 33 4.01 3.94 -9.40
N GLN A 34 4.95 2.99 -9.53
CA GLN A 34 5.06 1.85 -8.63
C GLN A 34 5.40 2.28 -7.19
N ARG A 35 6.30 3.26 -7.03
CA ARG A 35 6.61 3.84 -5.71
C ARG A 35 5.39 4.53 -5.11
N THR A 36 4.71 5.37 -5.90
CA THR A 36 3.48 6.05 -5.49
C THR A 36 2.43 5.04 -5.03
N LYS A 37 2.15 4.01 -5.85
CA LYS A 37 1.20 2.95 -5.51
C LYS A 37 1.60 2.22 -4.22
N THR A 38 2.87 1.84 -4.09
CA THR A 38 3.37 1.08 -2.93
C THR A 38 3.21 1.88 -1.65
N VAL A 39 3.61 3.15 -1.66
CA VAL A 39 3.45 4.03 -0.49
C VAL A 39 1.97 4.24 -0.15
N THR A 40 1.11 4.47 -1.15
CA THR A 40 -0.34 4.61 -0.94
C THR A 40 -0.96 3.33 -0.38
N HIS A 41 -0.50 2.15 -0.82
CA HIS A 41 -0.94 0.85 -0.32
C HIS A 41 -0.60 0.67 1.17
N GLU A 42 0.63 0.96 1.57
CA GLU A 42 1.04 0.88 2.98
C GLU A 42 0.29 1.90 3.85
N PHE A 43 0.00 3.10 3.32
CA PHE A 43 -0.89 4.06 3.99
C PHE A 43 -2.30 3.51 4.18
N GLY A 44 -2.84 2.78 3.19
CA GLY A 44 -4.12 2.10 3.34
C GLY A 44 -4.10 1.11 4.50
N HIS A 45 -3.05 0.31 4.65
CA HIS A 45 -2.88 -0.54 5.84
C HIS A 45 -2.78 0.26 7.14
N ALA A 46 -2.11 1.42 7.12
CA ALA A 46 -2.02 2.29 8.30
C ALA A 46 -3.38 2.88 8.70
N LEU A 47 -4.28 3.03 7.73
CA LEU A 47 -5.68 3.40 7.89
C LEU A 47 -6.59 2.20 8.21
N GLY A 48 -6.03 1.00 8.42
CA GLY A 48 -6.79 -0.20 8.75
C GLY A 48 -7.48 -0.87 7.57
N LEU A 49 -7.07 -0.57 6.33
CA LEU A 49 -7.62 -1.22 5.14
C LEU A 49 -6.88 -2.53 4.83
N ASP A 50 -7.67 -3.59 4.57
CA ASP A 50 -7.18 -4.87 4.09
C ASP A 50 -6.97 -4.88 2.57
N HIS A 51 -6.30 -5.93 2.09
CA HIS A 51 -6.17 -6.17 0.66
C HIS A 51 -7.54 -6.29 -0.03
N THR A 52 -7.62 -5.79 -1.26
CA THR A 52 -8.78 -6.02 -2.12
C THR A 52 -8.52 -7.18 -3.09
N HIS A 53 -9.60 -7.86 -3.51
CA HIS A 53 -9.55 -8.98 -4.46
C HIS A 53 -9.76 -8.52 -5.92
N GLY A 54 -10.07 -7.24 -6.15
CA GLY A 54 -10.32 -6.67 -7.47
C GLY A 54 -9.05 -6.20 -8.20
N LYS A 55 -9.16 -5.96 -9.50
CA LYS A 55 -8.11 -5.33 -10.31
C LYS A 55 -8.20 -3.81 -10.21
N TYR A 56 -7.06 -3.12 -10.34
CA TYR A 56 -6.97 -1.66 -10.42
C TYR A 56 -7.37 -0.91 -9.13
N ASN A 57 -7.27 -1.58 -7.98
CA ASN A 57 -7.42 -0.97 -6.66
C ASN A 57 -6.03 -0.69 -6.07
N VAL A 58 -5.84 0.43 -5.38
CA VAL A 58 -4.54 0.69 -4.71
C VAL A 58 -4.26 -0.36 -3.63
N MET A 59 -5.30 -0.91 -2.99
CA MET A 59 -5.19 -2.01 -2.02
C MET A 59 -5.04 -3.40 -2.66
N GLN A 60 -4.91 -3.50 -3.98
CA GLN A 60 -4.49 -4.75 -4.62
C GLN A 60 -3.02 -5.03 -4.29
N GLN A 61 -2.69 -6.23 -3.81
CA GLN A 61 -1.31 -6.60 -3.50
C GLN A 61 -0.44 -6.65 -4.78
N GLY A 62 0.83 -6.28 -4.66
CA GLY A 62 1.85 -6.44 -5.72
C GLY A 62 2.44 -5.13 -6.28
N GLN A 63 3.48 -5.28 -7.10
CA GLN A 63 4.24 -4.18 -7.71
C GLN A 63 3.52 -3.71 -8.99
N LEU A 64 2.60 -2.76 -8.83
CA LEU A 64 1.70 -2.28 -9.87
C LEU A 64 1.81 -0.76 -10.02
N SER A 65 1.43 -0.24 -11.19
CA SER A 65 1.41 1.20 -11.48
C SER A 65 -0.02 1.77 -11.41
N ILE A 66 -0.69 1.61 -10.27
CA ILE A 66 -2.06 2.13 -10.04
C ILE A 66 -1.95 3.44 -9.28
N THR A 67 -2.22 4.57 -9.95
CA THR A 67 -2.04 5.92 -9.39
C THR A 67 -3.35 6.67 -9.12
N SER A 68 -4.48 6.00 -9.31
CA SER A 68 -5.82 6.54 -9.06
C SER A 68 -6.59 5.65 -8.11
N LEU A 69 -7.35 6.27 -7.19
CA LEU A 69 -8.26 5.55 -6.30
C LEU A 69 -9.49 5.05 -7.07
N SER A 70 -9.77 3.75 -6.97
CA SER A 70 -10.98 3.17 -7.51
C SER A 70 -12.22 3.54 -6.66
N SER A 71 -13.41 3.21 -7.14
CA SER A 71 -14.62 3.30 -6.32
C SER A 71 -14.58 2.33 -5.13
N THR A 72 -13.94 1.17 -5.29
CA THR A 72 -13.73 0.20 -4.20
C THR A 72 -12.83 0.77 -3.12
N ASP A 73 -11.70 1.40 -3.49
CA ASP A 73 -10.76 1.99 -2.52
C ASP A 73 -11.46 3.05 -1.65
N LYS A 74 -12.26 3.92 -2.30
CA LYS A 74 -13.04 4.98 -1.62
C LYS A 74 -14.08 4.37 -0.68
N LYS A 75 -14.85 3.39 -1.16
CA LYS A 75 -15.88 2.72 -0.34
C LYS A 75 -15.26 2.02 0.87
N SER A 76 -14.12 1.34 0.71
CA SER A 76 -13.42 0.68 1.81
C SER A 76 -12.96 1.68 2.87
N TYR A 77 -12.45 2.85 2.46
CA TYR A 77 -12.13 3.94 3.37
C TYR A 77 -13.37 4.45 4.12
N ASP A 78 -14.45 4.78 3.39
CA ASP A 78 -15.69 5.26 3.98
C ASP A 78 -16.29 4.24 4.96
N GLU A 79 -16.21 2.95 4.66
CA GLU A 79 -16.68 1.88 5.54
C GLU A 79 -15.83 1.75 6.80
N ALA A 80 -14.50 1.78 6.68
CA ALA A 80 -13.58 1.71 7.82
C ALA A 80 -13.78 2.87 8.81
N TYR A 81 -14.18 4.04 8.31
CA TYR A 81 -14.35 5.25 9.11
C TYR A 81 -15.80 5.72 9.29
N ARG A 82 -16.79 4.91 8.92
CA ARG A 82 -18.21 5.29 8.95
C ARG A 82 -18.71 5.77 10.33
N THR A 83 -18.08 5.31 11.40
CA THR A 83 -18.52 5.53 12.79
C THR A 83 -17.50 6.30 13.64
N TYR A 84 -16.46 6.85 13.03
CA TYR A 84 -15.52 7.78 13.65
C TYR A 84 -15.94 9.22 13.37
#